data_AF-A0A1G0WFX0-F1
#
_entry.id   AF-A0A1G0WFX0-F1
#
_cell.length_a   1.000
_cell.length_b   1.000
_cell.length_c   1.000
_cell.angle_alpha   90.00
_cell.angle_beta   90.00
_cell.angle_gamma   90.00
#
_symmetry.space_group_name_H-M   'P 1'
#
loop_
_entity.id
_entity.type
_entity.pdbx_description
1 polymer ?
#
loop_
_entity_poly.entity_id
_entity_poly.type
_entity_poly.pdbx_seq_one_letter_code
_entity_poly.pdbx_strand_id
1 'polypeptide(L)'
;MAQIFSAIPGLKGLMSYWYHFAIMFEALFILTVIDAGTRISRFILQEFVGKFYKPFGNTNWLPCTIVSSVLIVFAWAYFIYTGSVSTIWPMFGSANQLLATAALVAGTSYILNRGKTKYVWVTLILLIFV
;
A
#
# COMPACT_ATOMS: atom_id res chain seq x y z
N MET A 1 -6.16 10.03 -19.22
CA MET A 1 -7.37 9.24 -18.94
C MET A 1 -8.70 9.93 -19.29
N ALA A 2 -8.82 11.27 -19.19
CA ALA A 2 -10.08 11.98 -19.50
C ALA A 2 -10.49 12.02 -20.99
N GLN A 3 -9.57 11.76 -21.94
CA GLN A 3 -9.88 11.81 -23.38
C GLN A 3 -10.50 10.53 -23.95
N ILE A 4 -10.40 9.39 -23.25
CA ILE A 4 -10.94 8.10 -23.74
C ILE A 4 -12.47 8.10 -23.64
N PHE A 5 -13.01 8.67 -22.57
CA PHE A 5 -14.46 8.75 -22.36
C PHE A 5 -15.13 9.90 -23.12
N SER A 6 -14.38 10.93 -23.55
CA SER A 6 -14.94 11.99 -24.41
C SER A 6 -15.17 11.54 -25.86
N ALA A 7 -14.62 10.39 -26.26
CA ALA A 7 -14.78 9.82 -27.60
C ALA A 7 -16.08 9.01 -27.78
N ILE A 8 -16.82 8.73 -26.69
CA ILE A 8 -18.06 7.94 -26.74
C ILE A 8 -19.27 8.90 -26.70
N PRO A 9 -20.10 8.96 -27.77
CA PRO A 9 -21.23 9.88 -27.83
C PRO A 9 -22.30 9.51 -26.78
N GLY A 10 -22.70 10.48 -25.94
CA GLY A 10 -23.72 10.31 -24.88
C GLY A 10 -23.19 10.34 -23.43
N LEU A 11 -21.87 10.22 -23.22
CA LEU A 11 -21.26 10.14 -21.87
C LEU A 11 -20.73 11.46 -21.30
N LYS A 12 -20.94 12.61 -21.98
CA LYS A 12 -20.43 13.92 -21.52
C LYS A 12 -20.94 14.33 -20.13
N GLY A 13 -22.15 13.94 -19.73
CA GLY A 13 -22.67 14.19 -18.37
C GLY A 13 -22.05 13.29 -17.29
N LEU A 14 -21.75 12.04 -17.66
CA LEU A 14 -21.09 11.04 -16.79
C LEU A 14 -19.60 11.34 -16.59
N MET A 15 -18.98 12.13 -17.46
CA MET A 15 -17.59 12.59 -17.29
C MET A 15 -17.37 13.37 -16.00
N SER A 16 -18.31 14.25 -15.63
CA SER A 16 -18.22 15.00 -14.38
C SER A 16 -18.26 14.05 -13.17
N TYR A 17 -19.19 13.10 -13.18
CA TYR A 17 -19.26 12.07 -12.14
C TYR A 17 -18.02 11.20 -12.07
N TRP A 18 -17.49 10.77 -13.22
CA TRP A 18 -16.26 9.98 -13.28
C TRP A 18 -15.05 10.75 -12.75
N TYR A 19 -14.94 12.04 -13.05
CA TYR A 19 -13.88 12.90 -12.55
C TYR A 19 -13.93 13.03 -11.01
N HIS A 20 -15.10 13.30 -10.45
CA HIS A 20 -15.28 13.34 -8.99
C HIS A 20 -15.02 11.98 -8.35
N PHE A 21 -15.50 10.90 -8.96
CA PHE A 21 -15.24 9.54 -8.48
C PHE A 21 -13.75 9.22 -8.46
N ALA A 22 -13.02 9.52 -9.54
CA ALA A 22 -11.58 9.25 -9.64
C ALA A 22 -10.79 10.02 -8.57
N ILE A 23 -11.08 11.31 -8.38
CA ILE A 23 -10.41 12.13 -7.37
C ILE A 23 -10.74 11.64 -5.96
N MET A 24 -12.02 11.34 -5.67
CA MET A 24 -12.41 10.81 -4.37
C MET A 24 -11.77 9.45 -4.10
N PHE A 25 -11.76 8.55 -5.09
CA PHE A 25 -11.14 7.24 -4.98
C PHE A 25 -9.64 7.36 -4.68
N GLU A 26 -8.93 8.20 -5.44
CA GLU A 26 -7.50 8.46 -5.22
C GLU A 26 -7.24 9.05 -3.82
N ALA A 27 -8.02 10.05 -3.42
CA ALA A 27 -7.89 10.67 -2.09
C ALA A 27 -8.16 9.68 -0.95
N LEU A 28 -9.22 8.86 -1.05
CA LEU A 28 -9.55 7.84 -0.07
C LEU A 28 -8.49 6.74 -0.02
N PHE A 29 -7.95 6.36 -1.17
CA PHE A 29 -6.86 5.40 -1.26
C PHE A 29 -5.60 5.92 -0.57
N ILE A 30 -5.19 7.16 -0.84
CA ILE A 30 -4.07 7.83 -0.16
C ILE A 30 -4.29 7.87 1.34
N LEU A 31 -5.48 8.32 1.77
CA LEU A 31 -5.83 8.42 3.19
C LEU A 31 -5.75 7.07 3.89
N THR A 32 -6.23 6.01 3.25
CA THR A 32 -6.19 4.64 3.80
C THR A 32 -4.76 4.13 3.95
N VAL A 33 -3.91 4.36 2.95
CA VAL A 33 -2.50 3.95 2.98
C VAL A 33 -1.73 4.72 4.06
N ILE A 34 -1.96 6.03 4.19
CA ILE A 34 -1.32 6.87 5.21
C ILE A 34 -1.79 6.47 6.62
N ASP A 35 -3.06 6.19 6.82
CA ASP A 35 -3.59 5.72 8.11
C ASP A 35 -2.94 4.39 8.53
N ALA A 36 -2.96 3.40 7.63
CA ALA A 36 -2.34 2.09 7.88
C ALA A 36 -0.83 2.23 8.12
N GLY A 37 -0.16 3.03 7.29
CA GLY A 37 1.28 3.30 7.39
C GLY A 37 1.66 4.02 8.69
N THR A 38 0.83 4.93 9.19
CA THR A 38 1.05 5.62 10.47
C THR A 38 0.93 4.65 11.64
N ARG A 39 -0.07 3.75 11.61
CA ARG A 39 -0.23 2.70 12.62
C ARG A 39 0.97 1.76 12.65
N ILE A 40 1.37 1.24 11.49
CA ILE A 40 2.52 0.32 11.37
C ILE A 40 3.83 1.01 11.75
N SER A 41 4.09 2.21 11.27
CA SER A 41 5.31 2.96 11.58
C SER A 41 5.44 3.23 13.08
N ARG A 42 4.33 3.52 13.76
CA ARG A 42 4.31 3.66 15.22
C ARG A 42 4.73 2.36 15.91
N PHE A 43 4.17 1.22 15.49
CA PHE A 43 4.55 -0.08 16.04
C PHE A 43 6.04 -0.39 15.80
N ILE A 44 6.54 -0.17 14.58
CA ILE A 44 7.95 -0.38 14.24
C ILE A 44 8.86 0.52 15.10
N LEU A 45 8.50 1.80 15.28
CA LEU A 45 9.27 2.73 16.09
C LEU A 45 9.26 2.32 17.57
N GLN A 46 8.12 1.88 18.10
CA GLN A 46 8.01 1.38 19.46
C GLN A 46 8.83 0.11 19.68
N GLU A 47 8.81 -0.83 18.74
CA GLU A 47 9.64 -2.05 18.82
C GLU A 47 11.15 -1.74 18.74
N PHE A 48 11.54 -0.83 17.85
CA PHE A 48 12.94 -0.42 17.69
C PHE A 48 13.46 0.30 18.94
N VAL A 49 12.73 1.30 19.43
CA VAL A 49 13.10 2.05 20.64
C VAL A 49 12.98 1.17 21.89
N GLY A 50 12.00 0.26 21.92
CA GLY A 50 11.79 -0.70 23.00
C GLY A 50 12.96 -1.66 23.22
N LYS A 51 13.77 -1.94 22.17
CA LYS A 51 15.02 -2.70 22.30
C LYS A 51 16.10 -1.96 23.10
N PHE A 52 16.14 -0.63 23.01
CA PHE A 52 17.12 0.19 23.74
C PHE A 52 16.58 0.66 25.10
N TYR A 53 15.26 0.85 25.22
CA TYR A 53 14.62 1.33 26.44
C TYR A 53 13.33 0.53 26.72
N LYS A 54 13.41 -0.43 27.66
CA LYS A 54 12.34 -1.39 28.00
C LYS A 54 10.94 -0.77 28.23
N PRO A 55 10.78 0.42 28.86
CA PRO A 55 9.46 1.04 29.02
C PRO A 55 8.79 1.45 27.70
N PHE A 56 9.56 1.75 26.65
CA PHE A 56 9.04 2.11 25.32
C PHE A 56 8.52 0.90 24.54
N GLY A 57 8.88 -0.32 24.94
CA GLY A 57 8.34 -1.55 24.36
C GLY A 57 6.92 -1.88 24.85
N ASN A 58 6.38 -1.13 25.82
CA ASN A 58 5.02 -1.34 26.32
C ASN A 58 4.03 -0.47 25.55
N THR A 59 3.32 -1.07 24.59
CA THR A 59 2.35 -0.41 23.70
C THR A 59 1.23 0.31 24.45
N ASN A 60 0.95 -0.09 25.69
CA ASN A 60 -0.08 0.51 26.54
C ASN A 60 0.38 1.76 27.30
N TRP A 61 1.67 2.13 27.22
CA TRP A 61 2.17 3.31 27.89
C TRP A 61 1.80 4.58 27.11
N LEU A 62 0.78 5.30 27.60
CA LEU A 62 0.22 6.50 26.98
C LEU A 62 1.27 7.52 26.50
N PRO A 63 2.32 7.88 27.28
CA PRO A 63 3.35 8.82 26.84
C PRO A 63 4.15 8.31 25.63
N CYS A 64 4.52 7.03 25.60
CA CYS A 64 5.22 6.41 24.48
C CYS A 64 4.37 6.47 23.21
N THR A 65 3.08 6.11 23.31
CA THR A 65 2.15 6.14 22.18
C THR A 65 1.92 7.54 21.64
N ILE A 66 1.84 8.57 22.49
CA ILE A 66 1.70 9.96 22.05
C ILE A 66 2.98 10.44 21.36
N VAL A 67 4.15 10.25 21.97
CA VAL A 67 5.43 10.70 21.41
C VAL A 67 5.72 10.02 20.07
N SER A 68 5.52 8.71 19.98
CA SER A 68 5.69 7.96 18.74
C SER A 68 4.71 8.41 17.65
N SER A 69 3.43 8.64 18.00
CA SER A 69 2.44 9.13 17.03
C SER A 69 2.79 10.53 16.53
N VAL A 70 3.18 11.45 17.43
CA VAL A 70 3.59 12.81 17.06
C VAL A 70 4.79 12.77 16.12
N LEU A 71 5.82 11.97 16.43
CA LEU A 71 6.99 11.80 15.58
C LEU A 71 6.64 11.30 14.17
N ILE A 72 5.79 10.26 14.07
CA ILE A 72 5.39 9.72 12.77
C ILE A 72 4.55 10.72 11.97
N VAL A 73 3.63 11.45 12.62
CA VAL A 73 2.84 12.49 11.96
C VAL A 73 3.73 13.64 11.47
N PHE A 74 4.73 14.05 12.26
CA PHE A 74 5.72 15.03 11.82
C PHE A 74 6.56 14.53 10.64
N ALA A 75 6.94 13.26 10.61
CA ALA A 75 7.65 12.67 9.49
C ALA A 75 6.80 12.69 8.20
N TRP A 76 5.49 12.39 8.29
CA TRP A 76 4.57 12.55 7.15
C TRP A 76 4.43 14.00 6.71
N ALA A 77 4.29 14.95 7.64
CA ALA A 77 4.22 16.38 7.32
C ALA A 77 5.50 16.86 6.61
N TYR A 78 6.65 16.37 7.04
CA TYR A 78 7.93 16.63 6.37
C TYR A 78 7.96 16.07 4.95
N PHE A 79 7.48 14.84 4.72
CA PHE A 79 7.38 14.26 3.38
C PHE A 79 6.49 15.06 2.42
N ILE A 80 5.38 15.61 2.93
CA ILE A 80 4.49 16.48 2.16
C ILE A 80 5.22 17.79 1.80
N TYR A 81 5.96 18.37 2.77
CA TYR A 81 6.70 19.61 2.56
C TYR A 81 7.85 19.45 1.55
N THR A 82 8.60 18.35 1.59
CA THR A 82 9.70 18.10 0.66
C THR A 82 9.25 17.67 -0.74
N GLY A 83 7.96 17.37 -0.92
CA GLY A 83 7.42 16.89 -2.20
C GLY A 83 7.88 15.48 -2.58
N SER A 84 8.49 14.72 -1.67
CA SER A 84 8.99 13.36 -1.94
C SER A 84 7.86 12.31 -1.98
N VAL A 85 6.59 12.71 -1.93
CA VAL A 85 5.44 11.81 -2.06
C VAL A 85 5.44 11.07 -3.40
N SER A 86 6.00 11.68 -4.45
CA SER A 86 6.15 11.05 -5.77
C SER A 86 7.02 9.78 -5.77
N THR A 87 7.92 9.61 -4.80
CA THR A 87 8.75 8.40 -4.67
C THR A 87 8.01 7.26 -3.97
N ILE A 88 6.98 7.57 -3.18
CA ILE A 88 6.16 6.56 -2.48
C ILE A 88 5.38 5.72 -3.49
N TRP A 89 4.94 6.31 -4.60
CA TRP A 89 4.13 5.59 -5.59
C TRP A 89 4.86 4.47 -6.32
N PRO A 90 6.06 4.69 -6.89
CA PRO A 90 6.88 3.60 -7.40
C PRO A 90 7.15 2.53 -6.34
N MET A 91 7.47 2.91 -5.11
CA MET A 91 7.72 1.96 -4.02
C MET A 91 6.48 1.10 -3.71
N PHE A 92 5.30 1.70 -3.67
CA PHE A 92 4.04 0.99 -3.47
C PHE A 92 3.75 0.01 -4.61
N GLY A 93 3.98 0.45 -5.86
CA GLY A 93 3.86 -0.41 -7.04
C GLY A 93 4.78 -1.62 -6.97
N SER A 94 6.07 -1.41 -6.69
CA SER A 94 7.05 -2.49 -6.55
C SER A 94 6.76 -3.42 -5.37
N ALA A 95 6.25 -2.91 -4.25
CA ALA A 95 5.84 -3.73 -3.10
C ALA A 95 4.68 -4.67 -3.46
N ASN A 96 3.69 -4.17 -4.22
CA ASN A 96 2.56 -5.00 -4.67
C ASN A 96 2.99 -6.05 -5.70
N GLN A 97 3.94 -5.72 -6.58
CA GLN A 97 4.54 -6.70 -7.49
C GLN A 97 5.22 -7.82 -6.70
N LEU A 98 6.05 -7.48 -5.71
CA LEU A 98 6.71 -8.48 -4.87
C LEU A 98 5.70 -9.38 -4.13
N LEU A 99 4.61 -8.81 -3.61
CA LEU A 99 3.53 -9.57 -2.97
C LEU A 99 2.84 -10.51 -3.97
N ALA A 100 2.58 -10.05 -5.18
CA ALA A 100 2.01 -10.87 -6.25
C ALA A 100 2.95 -12.02 -6.62
N THR A 101 4.26 -11.77 -6.74
CA THR A 101 5.26 -12.83 -6.97
C THR A 101 5.22 -13.86 -5.85
N ALA A 102 5.23 -13.44 -4.59
CA ALA A 102 5.17 -14.35 -3.44
C ALA A 102 3.89 -15.20 -3.45
N ALA A 103 2.74 -14.59 -3.73
CA ALA A 103 1.46 -15.30 -3.83
C ALA A 103 1.45 -16.31 -4.98
N LEU A 104 2.00 -15.96 -6.15
CA LEU A 104 2.09 -16.86 -7.31
C LEU A 104 3.08 -18.00 -7.07
N VAL A 105 4.21 -17.76 -6.40
CA VAL A 105 5.16 -18.81 -6.00
C VAL A 105 4.49 -19.78 -5.03
N ALA A 106 3.80 -19.27 -4.01
CA ALA A 106 3.10 -20.08 -3.03
C ALA A 106 1.97 -20.91 -3.69
N GLY A 107 1.18 -20.28 -4.57
CA GLY A 107 0.13 -20.95 -5.34
C GLY A 107 0.68 -22.03 -6.27
N THR A 108 1.77 -21.74 -6.97
CA THR A 108 2.47 -22.72 -7.83
C THR A 108 2.96 -23.92 -7.02
N SER A 109 3.59 -23.65 -5.87
CA SER A 109 4.07 -24.69 -4.95
C SER A 109 2.92 -25.56 -4.42
N TYR A 110 1.78 -24.94 -4.10
CA TYR A 110 0.58 -25.65 -3.66
C TYR A 110 0.00 -26.58 -4.74
N ILE A 111 -0.06 -26.13 -6.00
CA ILE A 111 -0.56 -26.96 -7.12
C ILE A 111 0.37 -28.15 -7.37
N LEU A 112 1.69 -27.93 -7.32
CA LEU A 112 2.69 -28.98 -7.45
C LEU A 112 2.56 -30.03 -6.34
N ASN A 113 2.41 -29.59 -5.08
CA ASN A 113 2.23 -30.49 -3.94
C ASN A 113 0.96 -31.35 -4.02
N ARG A 114 -0.08 -30.90 -4.74
CA ARG A 114 -1.31 -31.67 -4.98
C ARG A 114 -1.23 -32.62 -6.17
N GLY A 115 -0.07 -32.75 -6.83
CA GLY A 115 0.14 -33.61 -8.00
C GLY A 115 -0.58 -33.13 -9.26
N LYS A 116 -1.13 -31.91 -9.26
CA LYS A 116 -1.92 -31.34 -10.37
C LYS A 116 -1.03 -30.56 -11.36
N THR A 117 0.04 -31.20 -11.83
CA THR A 117 1.08 -30.59 -12.69
C THR A 117 0.53 -29.95 -13.97
N LYS A 118 -0.60 -30.44 -14.51
CA LYS A 118 -1.27 -29.86 -15.68
C LYS A 118 -1.74 -28.40 -15.47
N TYR A 119 -2.07 -28.00 -14.24
CA TYR A 119 -2.60 -26.66 -13.94
C TYR A 119 -1.53 -25.66 -13.51
N VAL A 120 -0.27 -26.10 -13.36
CA VAL A 120 0.86 -25.27 -12.93
C VAL A 120 1.10 -24.11 -13.89
N TRP A 121 0.88 -24.32 -15.19
CA TRP A 121 1.05 -23.29 -16.22
C TRP A 121 0.22 -22.03 -15.97
N VAL A 122 -0.95 -22.15 -15.32
CA VAL A 122 -1.82 -21.00 -15.03
C VAL A 122 -1.15 -20.01 -14.08
N THR A 123 -0.46 -20.50 -13.05
CA THR A 123 0.25 -19.64 -12.09
C THR A 123 1.63 -19.27 -12.57
N LEU A 124 2.31 -20.16 -13.30
CA LEU A 124 3.70 -20.00 -13.73
C LEU A 124 3.84 -19.01 -14.89
N ILE A 125 2.89 -18.99 -15.83
CA ILE A 125 2.87 -17.99 -16.91
C ILE A 125 2.66 -16.60 -16.30
N LEU A 126 1.70 -16.43 -15.39
CA LEU A 126 1.43 -15.15 -14.74
C LEU A 126 2.64 -14.65 -13.95
N LEU A 127 3.39 -15.55 -13.32
CA LEU A 127 4.57 -15.21 -12.52
C LEU A 127 5.71 -14.59 -13.35
N ILE A 128 5.83 -14.93 -14.63
CA ILE A 128 6.86 -14.36 -15.51
C ILE A 128 6.61 -12.87 -15.82
N PHE A 129 5.35 -12.42 -15.74
CA PHE A 129 4.95 -11.05 -16.08
C PHE A 129 4.88 -10.09 -14.88
N VAL A 130 5.06 -10.59 -13.66
CA VAL A 130 5.08 -9.77 -12.43
C VAL A 130 6.48 -9.24 -12.18
#